data_AF-A0A087T1B2-F1
#
_entry.id   AF-A0A087T1B2-F1
#
_cell.length_a   1.000
_cell.length_b   1.000
_cell.length_c   1.000
_cell.angle_alpha   90.00
_cell.angle_beta   90.00
_cell.angle_gamma   90.00
#
_symmetry.space_group_name_H-M   'P 1'
#
loop_
_entity.id
_entity.type
_entity.pdbx_description
1 polymer ?
#
loop_
_entity_poly.entity_id
_entity_poly.type
_entity_poly.pdbx_seq_one_letter_code
_entity_poly.pdbx_strand_id
1 'polypeptide(L)'
;MCVFGRSTPVQAKVTDQGLACLAPVLAERPPIPTGKDHVSVDLAVRSSETNKDFLNRLFAFYDCSVHKKCTACVTSAWACSWCPHENKCTHNVTTCSRTVISGENNPQNSLIKGRQHCPSFKLEEEILLPSGIPKEITIEVRNLPSVVENFQCVIEIEAAKERVLAIAKNNKIICSET
;
A
#
# COMPACT_ATOMS: atom_id res chain seq x y z
N MET A 1 -10.57 30.64 10.06
CA MET A 1 -9.68 30.09 9.00
C MET A 1 -9.11 28.77 9.49
N CYS A 2 -8.82 27.83 8.60
CA CYS A 2 -8.04 26.63 8.91
C CYS A 2 -6.58 26.87 8.53
N VAL A 3 -5.65 26.51 9.41
CA VAL A 3 -4.21 26.67 9.20
C VAL A 3 -3.56 25.30 9.32
N PHE A 4 -2.89 24.84 8.27
CA PHE A 4 -2.23 23.52 8.23
C PHE A 4 -0.71 23.71 8.37
N GLY A 5 -0.19 23.64 9.59
CA GLY A 5 1.22 23.86 9.89
C GLY A 5 1.69 25.23 9.40
N ARG A 6 2.49 25.24 8.32
CA ARG A 6 3.05 26.47 7.71
C ARG A 6 2.38 26.85 6.38
N SER A 7 1.37 26.11 5.93
CA SER A 7 0.63 26.40 4.69
C SER A 7 -0.19 27.70 4.82
N THR A 8 -0.64 28.24 3.70
CA THR A 8 -1.48 29.43 3.70
C THR A 8 -2.82 29.18 4.42
N PRO A 9 -3.29 30.11 5.27
CA PRO A 9 -4.59 29.96 5.93
C PRO A 9 -5.75 29.86 4.93
N VAL A 10 -6.59 28.83 5.08
CA VAL A 10 -7.75 28.57 4.22
C VAL A 10 -9.02 29.13 4.85
N GLN A 11 -9.87 29.78 4.06
CA GLN A 11 -11.17 30.25 4.54
C GLN A 11 -12.08 29.06 4.84
N ALA A 12 -12.64 29.05 6.05
CA ALA A 12 -13.57 28.02 6.49
C ALA A 12 -15.00 28.40 6.10
N LYS A 13 -15.77 27.43 5.62
CA LYS A 13 -17.22 27.54 5.46
C LYS A 13 -17.89 27.00 6.72
N VAL A 14 -18.76 27.80 7.34
CA VAL A 14 -19.58 27.34 8.46
C VAL A 14 -20.69 26.43 7.92
N THR A 15 -20.87 25.28 8.55
CA THR A 15 -21.92 24.31 8.27
C THR A 15 -22.66 23.97 9.57
N ASP A 16 -23.81 23.31 9.47
CA ASP A 16 -24.59 22.88 10.63
C ASP A 16 -23.82 21.90 11.55
N GLN A 17 -22.75 21.28 11.04
CA GLN A 17 -21.90 20.32 11.75
C GLN A 17 -20.54 20.90 12.18
N GLY A 18 -20.26 22.18 11.89
CA GLY A 18 -19.03 22.85 12.30
C GLY A 18 -18.36 23.66 11.19
N LEU A 19 -17.05 23.49 11.03
CA LEU A 19 -16.25 24.21 10.04
C LEU A 19 -15.75 23.26 8.95
N ALA A 20 -16.04 23.60 7.70
CA ALA A 20 -15.53 22.90 6.53
C ALA A 20 -14.42 23.70 5.86
N CYS A 21 -13.28 23.07 5.61
CA CYS A 21 -12.13 23.66 4.95
C CYS A 21 -11.62 22.74 3.84
N LEU A 22 -11.13 23.34 2.76
CA LEU A 22 -10.36 22.60 1.77
C LEU A 22 -8.97 22.33 2.32
N ALA A 23 -8.43 21.15 2.02
CA ALA A 23 -7.03 20.85 2.29
C ALA A 23 -6.12 21.73 1.41
N PRO A 24 -4.89 22.03 1.84
CA PRO A 24 -3.93 22.78 1.03
C PRO A 24 -3.65 22.10 -0.32
N VAL A 25 -3.27 22.89 -1.31
CA VAL A 25 -2.77 22.39 -2.60
C VAL A 25 -1.49 21.57 -2.39
N LEU A 26 -1.19 20.64 -3.30
CA LEU A 26 -0.06 19.71 -3.17
C LEU A 26 1.29 20.44 -2.95
N ALA A 27 1.49 21.58 -3.60
CA ALA A 27 2.72 22.37 -3.49
C ALA A 27 2.96 22.97 -2.09
N GLU A 28 1.90 23.14 -1.29
CA GLU A 28 1.99 23.67 0.08
C GLU A 28 1.98 22.59 1.16
N ARG A 29 1.87 21.31 0.76
CA ARG A 29 1.94 20.19 1.71
C ARG A 29 3.40 19.88 2.01
N PRO A 30 3.76 19.60 3.28
CA PRO A 30 5.11 19.18 3.60
C PRO A 30 5.46 17.87 2.88
N PRO A 31 6.72 17.70 2.46
CA PRO A 31 7.17 16.44 1.89
C PRO A 31 7.13 15.34 2.96
N ILE A 32 6.78 14.12 2.54
CA ILE A 32 6.86 12.94 3.40
C ILE A 32 8.34 12.51 3.49
N PRO A 33 8.92 12.37 4.70
CA PRO A 33 10.32 11.95 4.85
C PRO A 33 10.60 10.58 4.26
N THR A 34 11.84 10.37 3.78
CA THR A 34 12.27 9.07 3.27
C THR A 34 12.09 7.96 4.30
N GLY A 35 11.47 6.85 3.90
CA GLY A 35 11.18 5.72 4.78
C GLY A 35 9.93 5.90 5.66
N LYS A 36 9.19 7.00 5.51
CA LYS A 36 7.88 7.21 6.11
C LYS A 36 6.78 7.16 5.05
N ASP A 37 5.56 6.88 5.50
CA ASP A 37 4.34 6.87 4.67
C ASP A 37 3.44 8.09 4.92
N HIS A 38 3.78 8.91 5.92
CA HIS A 38 3.05 10.11 6.26
C HIS A 38 3.96 11.16 6.90
N VAL A 39 3.41 12.37 6.96
CA VAL A 39 3.92 13.50 7.74
C VAL A 39 2.73 14.17 8.43
N SER A 40 2.90 14.52 9.69
CA SER A 40 1.86 15.19 10.49
C SER A 40 2.16 16.67 10.64
N VAL A 41 1.12 17.50 10.57
CA VAL A 41 1.17 18.95 10.83
C VAL A 41 0.13 19.32 11.88
N ASP A 42 0.33 20.45 12.56
CA ASP A 42 -0.72 21.04 13.39
C ASP A 42 -1.79 21.68 12.50
N LEU A 43 -2.99 21.11 12.50
CA LEU A 43 -4.20 21.75 11.97
C LEU A 43 -4.81 22.61 13.06
N ALA A 44 -4.80 23.93 12.86
CA ALA A 44 -5.35 24.91 13.78
C ALA A 44 -6.57 25.65 13.19
N VAL A 45 -7.46 26.09 14.07
CA VAL A 45 -8.55 27.02 13.74
C VAL A 45 -8.17 28.41 14.25
N ARG A 46 -8.07 29.36 13.31
CA ARG A 46 -7.71 30.76 13.56
C ARG A 46 -8.92 31.67 13.45
N SER A 47 -9.15 32.52 14.45
CA SER A 47 -10.17 33.58 14.36
C SER A 47 -9.70 34.66 13.37
N SER A 48 -10.57 35.05 12.43
CA SER A 48 -10.30 36.15 11.49
C SER A 48 -10.29 37.52 12.15
N GLU A 49 -10.95 37.67 13.30
CA GLU A 49 -11.04 38.96 14.02
C GLU A 49 -9.80 39.22 14.87
N THR A 50 -9.34 38.20 15.61
CA THR A 50 -8.23 38.35 16.55
C THR A 50 -6.90 37.82 16.02
N ASN A 51 -6.93 37.13 14.87
CA ASN A 51 -5.78 36.46 14.28
C ASN A 51 -5.07 35.46 15.21
N LYS A 52 -5.81 34.90 16.20
CA LYS A 52 -5.30 33.92 17.16
C LYS A 52 -5.84 32.52 16.86
N ASP A 53 -4.96 31.54 16.98
CA ASP A 53 -5.32 30.12 16.99
C ASP A 53 -5.93 29.77 18.34
N PHE A 54 -7.10 29.12 18.33
CA PHE A 54 -7.82 28.78 19.56
C PHE A 54 -8.13 27.28 19.69
N LEU A 55 -7.94 26.50 18.63
CA LEU A 55 -8.04 25.04 18.62
C LEU A 55 -6.98 24.45 17.69
N ASN A 56 -6.37 23.33 18.06
CA ASN A 56 -5.43 22.60 17.21
C ASN A 56 -5.50 21.07 17.40
N ARG A 57 -5.13 20.31 16.37
CA ARG A 57 -4.91 18.86 16.40
C ARG A 57 -3.86 18.46 15.36
N LEU A 58 -3.24 17.30 15.55
CA LEU A 58 -2.38 16.71 14.52
C LEU A 58 -3.22 16.23 13.33
N PHE A 59 -2.79 16.58 12.12
CA PHE A 59 -3.37 16.17 10.86
C PHE A 59 -2.28 15.52 9.99
N ALA A 60 -2.53 14.30 9.53
CA ALA A 60 -1.57 13.54 8.73
C ALA A 60 -1.85 13.67 7.23
N PHE A 61 -0.82 14.03 6.47
CA PHE A 61 -0.76 13.80 5.03
C PHE A 61 -0.03 12.48 4.79
N TYR A 62 -0.66 11.54 4.12
CA TYR A 62 -0.11 10.23 3.82
C TYR A 62 -0.05 9.96 2.32
N ASP A 63 0.83 9.06 1.92
CA ASP A 63 0.94 8.57 0.53
C ASP A 63 0.96 7.05 0.51
N CYS A 64 -0.11 6.45 -0.02
CA CYS A 64 -0.21 5.01 -0.19
C CYS A 64 0.88 4.45 -1.14
N SER A 65 1.37 5.24 -2.10
CA SER A 65 2.25 4.77 -3.17
C SER A 65 3.61 4.26 -2.68
N VAL A 66 4.00 4.65 -1.46
CA VAL A 66 5.22 4.21 -0.78
C VAL A 66 5.19 2.72 -0.45
N HIS A 67 4.00 2.13 -0.23
CA HIS A 67 3.87 0.72 0.11
C HIS A 67 4.01 -0.14 -1.15
N LYS A 68 5.11 -0.88 -1.25
CA LYS A 68 5.44 -1.72 -2.42
C LYS A 68 4.98 -3.18 -2.30
N LYS A 69 4.44 -3.57 -1.16
CA LYS A 69 3.94 -4.93 -0.89
C LYS A 69 2.47 -4.86 -0.53
N CYS A 70 1.69 -5.82 -1.04
CA CYS A 70 0.25 -5.90 -0.77
C CYS A 70 -0.05 -5.88 0.73
N THR A 71 0.62 -6.74 1.50
CA THR A 71 0.42 -6.83 2.96
C THR A 71 0.67 -5.49 3.65
N ALA A 72 1.81 -4.85 3.37
CA ALA A 72 2.14 -3.53 3.92
C ALA A 72 1.11 -2.44 3.54
N CYS A 73 0.58 -2.49 2.32
CA CYS A 73 -0.45 -1.56 1.85
C CYS A 73 -1.77 -1.74 2.60
N VAL A 74 -2.26 -2.99 2.70
CA VAL A 74 -3.60 -3.26 3.24
C VAL A 74 -3.64 -3.25 4.77
N THR A 75 -2.51 -3.46 5.44
CA THR A 75 -2.38 -3.32 6.90
C THR A 75 -1.89 -1.92 7.31
N SER A 76 -1.74 -1.00 6.34
CA SER A 76 -1.37 0.39 6.63
C SER A 76 -2.39 1.05 7.55
N ALA A 77 -1.96 2.03 8.35
CA ALA A 77 -2.86 2.84 9.19
C ALA A 77 -3.84 3.68 8.36
N TRP A 78 -3.58 3.83 7.05
CA TRP A 78 -4.34 4.69 6.15
C TRP A 78 -5.37 3.90 5.34
N ALA A 79 -6.35 4.61 4.78
CA ALA A 79 -7.38 4.06 3.91
C ALA A 79 -6.86 3.75 2.49
N CYS A 80 -5.80 2.96 2.40
CA CYS A 80 -5.19 2.53 1.15
C CYS A 80 -5.86 1.25 0.61
N SER A 81 -5.67 1.01 -0.68
CA SER A 81 -6.09 -0.21 -1.36
C SER A 81 -4.99 -0.71 -2.29
N TRP A 82 -4.91 -2.02 -2.47
CA TRP A 82 -3.94 -2.65 -3.35
C TRP A 82 -4.61 -3.04 -4.68
N CYS A 83 -3.98 -2.67 -5.80
CA CYS A 83 -4.34 -3.16 -7.12
C CYS A 83 -3.38 -4.31 -7.50
N PRO A 84 -3.81 -5.59 -7.48
CA PRO A 84 -2.93 -6.71 -7.79
C PRO A 84 -2.39 -6.71 -9.22
N HIS A 85 -3.17 -6.23 -10.19
CA HIS A 85 -2.80 -6.24 -11.59
C HIS A 85 -1.70 -5.21 -11.91
N GLU A 86 -1.80 -4.01 -11.34
CA GLU A 86 -0.80 -2.95 -11.50
C GLU A 86 0.36 -3.05 -10.49
N ASN A 87 0.30 -4.02 -9.57
CA ASN A 87 1.28 -4.22 -8.50
C ASN A 87 1.56 -2.92 -7.70
N LYS A 88 0.49 -2.18 -7.35
CA LYS A 88 0.60 -0.87 -6.69
C LYS A 88 -0.39 -0.69 -5.54
N CYS A 89 0.03 0.13 -4.57
CA CYS A 89 -0.82 0.64 -3.50
C CYS A 89 -1.31 2.05 -3.84
N THR A 90 -2.60 2.32 -3.65
CA THR A 90 -3.22 3.61 -4.00
C THR A 90 -4.40 3.94 -3.09
N HIS A 91 -4.66 5.22 -2.88
CA HIS A 91 -5.92 5.69 -2.30
C HIS A 91 -7.03 5.78 -3.37
N ASN A 92 -6.66 5.93 -4.65
CA ASN A 92 -7.58 6.09 -5.76
C ASN A 92 -7.77 4.78 -6.54
N VAL A 93 -8.83 4.06 -6.19
CA VAL A 93 -9.17 2.76 -6.77
C VAL A 93 -9.65 2.81 -8.22
N THR A 94 -10.03 3.99 -8.74
CA THR A 94 -10.42 4.13 -10.16
C THR A 94 -9.25 3.89 -11.12
N THR A 95 -8.02 3.90 -10.60
CA THR A 95 -6.80 3.61 -11.35
C THR A 95 -6.42 2.13 -11.37
N CYS A 96 -7.24 1.24 -10.80
CA CYS A 96 -7.05 -0.21 -10.84
C CYS A 96 -7.90 -0.81 -11.98
N SER A 97 -7.37 -1.75 -12.76
CA SER A 97 -8.09 -2.28 -13.94
C SER A 97 -9.14 -3.36 -13.62
N ARG A 98 -8.96 -4.11 -12.53
CA ARG A 98 -9.79 -5.28 -12.20
C ARG A 98 -10.08 -5.38 -10.70
N THR A 99 -9.43 -6.32 -10.03
CA THR A 99 -9.62 -6.61 -8.61
C THR A 99 -8.95 -5.53 -7.77
N VAL A 100 -9.59 -5.18 -6.66
CA VAL A 100 -9.05 -4.28 -5.64
C VAL A 100 -9.12 -4.99 -4.30
N ILE A 101 -8.02 -4.97 -3.55
CA ILE A 101 -7.99 -5.44 -2.16
C ILE A 101 -8.02 -4.20 -1.27
N SER A 102 -9.13 -3.99 -0.58
CA SER A 102 -9.29 -2.86 0.32
C SER A 102 -8.44 -3.03 1.58
N GLY A 103 -7.80 -1.95 2.03
CA GLY A 103 -7.09 -1.94 3.31
C GLY A 103 -8.01 -2.10 4.52
N GLU A 104 -7.47 -2.63 5.61
CA GLU A 104 -8.19 -2.91 6.85
C GLU A 104 -8.80 -1.63 7.44
N ASN A 105 -8.06 -0.52 7.37
CA ASN A 105 -8.48 0.81 7.84
C ASN A 105 -9.32 1.61 6.81
N ASN A 106 -9.64 1.04 5.65
CA ASN A 106 -10.53 1.69 4.70
C ASN A 106 -12.00 1.62 5.21
N PRO A 107 -12.72 2.75 5.36
CA PRO A 107 -14.08 2.75 5.89
C PRO A 107 -15.10 2.13 4.93
N GLN A 108 -14.80 2.04 3.63
CA GLN A 108 -15.69 1.43 2.66
C GLN A 108 -15.84 -0.07 2.92
N ASN A 109 -17.08 -0.56 2.88
CA ASN A 109 -17.34 -1.98 2.99
C ASN A 109 -16.95 -2.69 1.68
N SER A 110 -16.16 -3.74 1.77
CA SER A 110 -15.65 -4.49 0.61
C SER A 110 -15.57 -5.97 0.95
N LEU A 111 -15.97 -6.82 0.00
CA LEU A 111 -15.86 -8.27 0.12
C LEU A 111 -14.40 -8.75 0.12
N ILE A 112 -13.51 -8.00 -0.55
CA ILE A 112 -12.08 -8.31 -0.66
C ILE A 112 -11.32 -7.26 0.15
N LYS A 113 -11.18 -7.51 1.45
CA LYS A 113 -10.58 -6.58 2.41
C LYS A 113 -9.55 -7.25 3.29
N GLY A 114 -8.40 -6.62 3.50
CA GLY A 114 -7.36 -7.07 4.43
C GLY A 114 -6.36 -8.08 3.86
N ARG A 115 -5.33 -8.36 4.68
CA ARG A 115 -4.13 -9.12 4.26
C ARG A 115 -4.38 -10.55 3.81
N GLN A 116 -5.46 -11.18 4.23
CA GLN A 116 -5.82 -12.55 3.86
C GLN A 116 -6.16 -12.70 2.37
N HIS A 117 -6.41 -11.59 1.68
CA HIS A 117 -6.63 -11.54 0.24
C HIS A 117 -5.36 -11.23 -0.56
N CYS A 118 -4.24 -10.91 0.11
CA CYS A 118 -2.98 -10.66 -0.57
C CYS A 118 -2.39 -11.95 -1.15
N PRO A 119 -1.65 -11.87 -2.28
CA PRO A 119 -0.81 -12.96 -2.75
C PRO A 119 0.21 -13.34 -1.69
N SER A 120 0.28 -14.61 -1.32
CA SER A 120 1.24 -15.11 -0.34
C SER A 120 1.64 -16.56 -0.64
N PHE A 121 2.81 -16.97 -0.13
CA PHE A 121 3.13 -18.39 -0.03
C PHE A 121 2.25 -19.04 1.05
N LYS A 122 1.94 -20.31 0.87
CA LYS A 122 1.35 -21.17 1.91
C LYS A 122 2.52 -21.89 2.60
N LEU A 123 2.48 -21.87 3.94
CA LEU A 123 3.47 -22.38 4.92
C LEU A 123 4.61 -23.28 4.40
N GLU A 124 5.81 -22.96 4.88
CA GLU A 124 7.14 -23.45 4.48
C GLU A 124 7.44 -24.85 5.01
N GLU A 125 7.21 -25.89 4.22
CA GLU A 125 8.06 -27.07 4.32
C GLU A 125 9.44 -26.71 3.78
N GLU A 126 10.51 -27.15 4.46
CA GLU A 126 11.86 -26.90 3.98
C GLU A 126 12.06 -27.50 2.59
N ILE A 127 12.43 -26.65 1.63
CA ILE A 127 12.75 -27.09 0.28
C ILE A 127 14.20 -27.55 0.28
N LEU A 128 14.41 -28.86 0.35
CA LEU A 128 15.73 -29.47 0.27
C LEU A 128 16.18 -29.61 -1.19
N LEU A 129 17.23 -28.88 -1.56
CA LEU A 129 17.86 -28.92 -2.88
C LEU A 129 19.18 -29.68 -2.83
N PRO A 130 19.25 -30.90 -3.40
CA PRO A 130 20.52 -31.62 -3.52
C PRO A 130 21.47 -30.92 -4.50
N SER A 131 22.76 -30.88 -4.16
CA SER A 131 23.78 -30.29 -5.03
C SER A 131 24.01 -31.13 -6.28
N GLY A 132 23.95 -30.52 -7.46
CA GLY A 132 24.25 -31.15 -8.75
C GLY A 132 23.21 -32.15 -9.24
N ILE A 133 22.03 -32.20 -8.60
CA ILE A 133 20.90 -33.04 -9.03
C ILE A 133 19.77 -32.11 -9.49
N PRO A 134 19.39 -32.15 -10.78
CA PRO A 134 18.25 -31.41 -11.28
C PRO A 134 16.98 -31.79 -10.53
N LYS A 135 16.30 -30.78 -9.97
CA LYS A 135 15.08 -30.98 -9.19
C LYS A 135 14.09 -29.86 -9.45
N GLU A 136 12.86 -30.26 -9.78
CA GLU A 136 11.73 -29.34 -9.87
C GLU A 136 11.34 -28.80 -8.48
N ILE A 137 11.14 -27.49 -8.36
CA ILE A 137 10.71 -26.85 -7.11
C ILE A 137 9.25 -26.48 -7.22
N THR A 138 8.42 -27.05 -6.33
CA THR A 138 6.99 -26.74 -6.26
C THR A 138 6.67 -25.97 -5.00
N ILE A 139 6.04 -24.80 -5.16
CA ILE A 139 5.70 -23.89 -4.07
C ILE A 139 4.19 -23.65 -4.05
N GLU A 140 3.53 -23.90 -2.92
CA GLU A 140 2.12 -23.59 -2.76
C GLU A 140 1.89 -22.08 -2.50
N VAL A 141 0.91 -21.50 -3.20
CA VAL A 141 0.58 -20.07 -3.14
C VAL A 141 -0.91 -19.85 -2.89
N ARG A 142 -1.25 -18.67 -2.39
CA ARG A 142 -2.62 -18.20 -2.18
C ARG A 142 -2.83 -16.88 -2.89
N ASN A 143 -4.05 -16.66 -3.37
CA ASN A 143 -4.51 -15.40 -3.99
C ASN A 143 -3.60 -14.89 -5.12
N LEU A 144 -3.03 -15.80 -5.90
CA LEU A 144 -2.18 -15.42 -7.03
C LEU A 144 -3.03 -14.72 -8.09
N PRO A 145 -2.61 -13.56 -8.63
CA PRO A 145 -3.39 -12.87 -9.66
C PRO A 145 -3.40 -13.70 -10.96
N SER A 146 -4.58 -13.84 -11.57
CA SER A 146 -4.81 -14.73 -12.72
C SER A 146 -4.09 -14.32 -14.02
N VAL A 147 -3.48 -13.13 -14.06
CA VAL A 147 -2.96 -12.50 -15.29
C VAL A 147 -1.42 -12.40 -15.29
N VAL A 148 -0.76 -12.96 -14.27
CA VAL A 148 0.70 -12.94 -14.24
C VAL A 148 1.20 -14.09 -15.09
N GLU A 149 1.44 -13.80 -16.36
CA GLU A 149 2.17 -14.70 -17.26
C GLU A 149 3.68 -14.59 -16.96
N ASN A 150 4.42 -15.67 -17.23
CA ASN A 150 5.89 -15.71 -17.14
C ASN A 150 6.46 -15.52 -15.73
N PHE A 151 6.10 -16.41 -14.80
CA PHE A 151 6.82 -16.48 -13.53
C PHE A 151 8.27 -16.91 -13.75
N GLN A 152 9.15 -16.41 -12.88
CA GLN A 152 10.53 -16.87 -12.78
C GLN A 152 10.84 -17.15 -11.32
N CYS A 153 11.54 -18.24 -11.07
CA CYS A 153 12.14 -18.50 -9.77
C CYS A 153 13.58 -18.01 -9.80
N VAL A 154 13.95 -17.20 -8.81
CA VAL A 154 15.31 -16.70 -8.64
C VAL A 154 15.87 -17.38 -7.41
N ILE A 155 16.86 -18.25 -7.61
CA ILE A 155 17.49 -19.05 -6.56
C ILE A 155 18.86 -18.42 -6.29
N GLU A 156 19.13 -18.08 -5.04
CA GLU A 156 20.36 -17.42 -4.62
C GLU A 156 20.99 -18.24 -3.48
N ILE A 157 22.11 -18.91 -3.78
CA ILE A 157 22.85 -19.77 -2.85
C ILE A 157 24.30 -19.30 -2.85
N GLU A 158 24.77 -18.80 -1.70
CA GLU A 158 26.11 -18.23 -1.53
C GLU A 158 26.40 -17.14 -2.58
N ALA A 159 27.33 -17.36 -3.50
CA ALA A 159 27.67 -16.44 -4.58
C ALA A 159 26.99 -16.77 -5.92
N ALA A 160 26.22 -17.87 -5.98
CA ALA A 160 25.53 -18.32 -7.18
C ALA A 160 24.10 -17.76 -7.23
N LYS A 161 23.73 -17.25 -8.40
CA LYS A 161 22.38 -16.76 -8.69
C LYS A 161 21.86 -17.37 -9.97
N GLU A 162 20.79 -18.13 -9.85
CA GLU A 162 20.16 -18.82 -10.96
C GLU A 162 18.74 -18.32 -11.19
N ARG A 163 18.32 -18.31 -12.45
CA ARG A 163 16.98 -17.90 -12.87
C ARG A 163 16.39 -18.97 -13.75
N VAL A 164 15.33 -19.60 -13.27
CA VAL A 164 14.57 -20.61 -14.04
C VAL A 164 13.17 -20.11 -14.32
N LEU A 165 12.63 -20.54 -15.46
CA LEU A 165 11.24 -20.31 -15.80
C LEU A 165 10.34 -21.03 -14.79
N ALA A 166 9.16 -20.46 -14.56
CA ALA A 166 8.17 -21.05 -13.67
C ALA A 166 6.76 -20.96 -14.22
N ILE A 167 5.96 -21.96 -13.89
CA ILE A 167 4.56 -22.07 -14.31
C ILE A 167 3.67 -21.98 -13.08
N ALA A 168 2.64 -21.13 -13.14
CA ALA A 168 1.60 -21.10 -12.12
C ALA A 168 0.42 -22.00 -12.52
N LYS A 169 0.15 -23.05 -11.75
CA LYS A 169 -0.94 -23.99 -12.00
C LYS A 169 -1.55 -24.46 -10.68
N ASN A 170 -2.89 -24.47 -10.58
CA ASN A 170 -3.62 -25.03 -9.43
C ASN A 170 -3.13 -24.54 -8.06
N ASN A 171 -2.94 -23.22 -7.88
CA ASN A 171 -2.39 -22.62 -6.65
C ASN A 171 -0.96 -23.08 -6.30
N LYS A 172 -0.19 -23.49 -7.30
CA LYS A 172 1.23 -23.83 -7.16
C LYS A 172 2.05 -23.06 -8.18
N ILE A 173 3.25 -22.64 -7.79
CA ILE A 173 4.30 -22.18 -8.69
C ILE A 173 5.30 -23.33 -8.82
N ILE A 174 5.56 -23.75 -10.05
CA ILE A 174 6.45 -24.85 -10.38
C ILE A 174 7.64 -24.27 -11.13
N CYS A 175 8.81 -24.26 -10.49
CA CYS A 175 10.07 -23.82 -11.09
C CYS A 175 10.69 -24.97 -11.89
N SER A 176 11.06 -24.71 -13.14
CA SER A 176 11.76 -25.69 -13.99
C SER A 176 13.09 -26.13 -13.37
N GLU A 177 13.56 -27.32 -13.78
CA GLU A 177 14.80 -27.92 -13.30
C GLU A 177 16.01 -26.98 -13.50
N THR A 178 16.81 -26.84 -12.43
CA THR A 178 18.15 -26.22 -12.39
C THR A 178 19.24 -27.26 -12.60
#